data_AF-A0A6A6J3Q6-F1
#
_entry.id   AF-A0A6A6J3Q6-F1
#
_cell.length_a   1.000
_cell.length_b   1.000
_cell.length_c   1.000
_cell.angle_alpha   90.00
_cell.angle_beta   90.00
_cell.angle_gamma   90.00
#
_symmetry.space_group_name_H-M   'P 1'
#
loop_
_entity.id
_entity.type
_entity.pdbx_description
1 polymer ?
#
loop_
_entity_poly.entity_id
_entity_poly.type
_entity_poly.pdbx_seq_one_letter_code
_entity_poly.pdbx_strand_id
1 'polypeptide(L)'
;MKLIFSLLAKHTPKTFKVSYSPDYTTFIIHHILSDSQHPLYELRKREYEKRKNEGLWWHVTTFLDLSKSGVVRSWCRRRLRNAFTEELKARGFNEHGKLVKKEALKGLQDRLGELPKNEEGLSLKGSVRLQVLPALISAKYADVRQETGKLVDILLEGMTVEALNGSSTPVARVRKFTRSQWNSSPAKGTPRPSRNQSRKKPKAATHALRRAAS
;
A
#
# COMPACT_ATOMS: atom_id res chain seq x y z
N MET A 1 -9.27 -13.75 9.98
CA MET A 1 -9.31 -12.49 9.21
C MET A 1 -9.83 -11.28 9.98
N LYS A 2 -11.04 -11.32 10.61
CA LYS A 2 -11.60 -10.15 11.34
C LYS A 2 -10.72 -9.63 12.50
N LEU A 3 -9.93 -10.51 13.13
CA LEU A 3 -9.08 -10.18 14.26
C LEU A 3 -7.88 -9.31 13.87
N ILE A 4 -7.23 -9.57 12.73
CA ILE A 4 -6.14 -8.73 12.25
C ILE A 4 -6.64 -7.31 12.00
N PHE A 5 -7.80 -7.17 11.36
CA PHE A 5 -8.41 -5.88 11.13
C PHE A 5 -8.73 -5.14 12.44
N SER A 6 -9.23 -5.83 13.46
CA SER A 6 -9.55 -5.18 14.74
C SER A 6 -8.29 -4.75 15.50
N LEU A 7 -7.23 -5.57 15.50
CA LEU A 7 -5.95 -5.22 16.11
C LEU A 7 -5.26 -4.06 15.37
N LEU A 8 -5.28 -4.08 14.04
CA LEU A 8 -4.76 -2.98 13.22
C LEU A 8 -5.58 -1.69 13.39
N ALA A 9 -6.90 -1.80 13.56
CA ALA A 9 -7.73 -0.63 13.82
C ALA A 9 -7.43 0.01 15.18
N LYS A 10 -7.07 -0.79 16.19
CA LYS A 10 -6.63 -0.29 17.50
C LYS A 10 -5.25 0.35 17.42
N HIS A 11 -4.36 -0.17 16.58
CA HIS A 11 -3.03 0.37 16.38
C HIS A 11 -3.02 1.50 15.34
N THR A 12 -3.04 2.75 15.82
CA THR A 12 -2.98 3.95 14.98
C THR A 12 -1.60 4.62 15.10
N PRO A 13 -0.62 4.25 14.25
CA PRO A 13 0.69 4.87 14.30
C PRO A 13 0.59 6.36 13.92
N LYS A 14 1.42 7.20 14.55
CA LYS A 14 1.40 8.64 14.27
C LYS A 14 2.10 8.94 12.95
N THR A 15 3.09 8.13 12.58
CA THR A 15 3.99 8.42 11.47
C THR A 15 3.52 7.86 10.12
N PHE A 16 2.61 6.88 10.12
CA PHE A 16 2.05 6.32 8.89
C PHE A 16 0.63 5.77 9.11
N LYS A 17 -0.11 5.56 8.01
CA LYS A 17 -1.36 4.80 7.99
C LYS A 17 -1.12 3.41 7.44
N VAL A 18 -1.87 2.44 7.94
CA VAL A 18 -1.77 1.04 7.51
C VAL A 18 -3.07 0.63 6.86
N SER A 19 -2.98 -0.06 5.72
CA SER A 19 -4.09 -0.79 5.13
C SER A 19 -3.65 -2.23 4.93
N TYR A 20 -4.45 -3.17 5.38
CA TYR A 20 -4.20 -4.59 5.26
C TYR A 20 -5.32 -5.25 4.47
N SER A 21 -4.97 -6.20 3.63
CA SER A 21 -5.90 -7.09 2.96
C SER A 21 -5.32 -8.49 3.09
N PRO A 22 -6.06 -9.46 3.60
CA PRO A 22 -5.58 -10.83 3.63
C PRO A 22 -5.51 -11.46 2.23
N ASP A 23 -6.36 -10.99 1.30
CA ASP A 23 -6.27 -11.36 -0.10
C ASP A 23 -5.10 -10.61 -0.77
N TYR A 24 -4.42 -11.28 -1.69
CA TYR A 24 -3.34 -10.70 -2.50
C TYR A 24 -3.89 -9.68 -3.50
N THR A 25 -4.12 -8.47 -2.99
CA THR A 25 -4.58 -7.33 -3.77
C THR A 25 -3.49 -6.28 -3.86
N THR A 26 -3.43 -5.57 -4.99
CA THR A 26 -2.56 -4.41 -5.14
C THR A 26 -3.34 -3.17 -4.73
N PHE A 27 -2.85 -2.43 -3.72
CA PHE A 27 -3.46 -1.16 -3.31
C PHE A 27 -3.02 0.03 -4.18
N ILE A 28 -2.25 -0.22 -5.25
CA ILE A 28 -1.79 0.77 -6.22
C ILE A 28 -2.63 0.61 -7.48
N ILE A 29 -3.15 1.71 -8.00
CA ILE A 29 -3.86 1.72 -9.27
C ILE A 29 -2.85 1.48 -10.40
N HIS A 30 -3.00 0.33 -11.06
CA HIS A 30 -2.23 -0.01 -12.26
C HIS A 30 -2.99 0.48 -13.50
N HIS A 31 -2.80 1.75 -13.88
CA HIS A 31 -3.49 2.36 -15.03
C HIS A 31 -3.43 1.51 -16.31
N ILE A 32 -2.29 0.84 -16.57
CA ILE A 32 -2.13 -0.08 -17.71
C ILE A 32 -3.03 -1.31 -17.60
N LEU A 33 -3.20 -1.88 -16.41
CA LEU A 33 -4.06 -3.04 -16.19
C LEU A 33 -5.55 -2.65 -16.14
N SER A 34 -5.85 -1.39 -15.83
CA SER A 34 -7.20 -0.86 -15.83
C SER A 34 -7.71 -0.54 -17.23
N ASP A 35 -6.82 -0.19 -18.16
CA ASP A 35 -7.16 0.16 -19.54
C ASP A 35 -6.83 -0.99 -20.50
N SER A 36 -7.87 -1.66 -21.00
CA SER A 36 -7.72 -2.74 -21.97
C SER A 36 -7.25 -2.28 -23.35
N GLN A 37 -7.37 -0.99 -23.67
CA GLN A 37 -6.91 -0.42 -24.94
C GLN A 37 -5.44 -0.01 -24.89
N HIS A 38 -4.82 -0.03 -23.70
CA HIS A 38 -3.42 0.30 -23.56
C HIS A 38 -2.56 -0.75 -24.30
N PRO A 39 -1.59 -0.35 -25.15
CA PRO A 39 -0.83 -1.29 -25.97
C PRO A 39 -0.04 -2.32 -25.16
N LEU A 40 0.34 -1.97 -23.92
CA LEU A 40 1.04 -2.87 -22.99
C LEU A 40 0.11 -3.70 -22.08
N TYR A 41 -1.21 -3.63 -22.26
CA TYR A 41 -2.18 -4.31 -21.39
C TYR A 41 -1.94 -5.82 -21.32
N GLU A 42 -1.81 -6.49 -22.47
CA GLU A 42 -1.64 -7.95 -22.50
C GLU A 42 -0.35 -8.40 -21.82
N LEU A 43 0.75 -7.67 -22.03
CA LEU A 43 2.03 -7.96 -21.39
C LEU A 43 1.93 -7.82 -19.88
N ARG A 44 1.39 -6.70 -19.40
CA ARG A 44 1.22 -6.45 -17.96
C ARG A 44 0.25 -7.44 -17.32
N LYS A 45 -0.81 -7.83 -18.02
CA LYS A 45 -1.77 -8.83 -17.54
C LYS A 45 -1.08 -10.18 -17.33
N ARG A 46 -0.29 -10.65 -18.30
CA ARG A 46 0.48 -11.89 -18.18
C ARG A 46 1.50 -11.82 -17.03
N GLU A 47 2.18 -10.68 -16.84
CA GLU A 47 3.08 -10.48 -15.70
C GLU A 47 2.35 -10.53 -14.36
N TYR A 48 1.16 -9.92 -14.30
CA TYR A 48 0.33 -9.91 -13.09
C TYR A 48 -0.17 -11.31 -12.74
N GLU A 49 -0.67 -12.06 -13.73
CA GLU A 49 -1.14 -13.44 -13.54
C GLU A 49 -0.01 -14.41 -13.17
N LYS A 50 1.21 -14.19 -13.66
CA LYS A 50 2.40 -14.99 -13.30
C LYS A 50 2.92 -14.69 -11.89
N ARG A 51 2.49 -13.59 -11.27
CA ARG A 51 3.00 -13.19 -9.96
C ARG A 51 2.55 -14.19 -8.91
N LYS A 52 3.52 -14.85 -8.26
CA LYS A 52 3.23 -15.85 -7.23
C LYS A 52 2.58 -15.19 -6.02
N ASN A 53 1.44 -15.73 -5.60
CA ASN A 53 0.69 -15.33 -4.40
C ASN A 53 1.31 -15.94 -3.14
N GLU A 54 2.60 -15.66 -2.94
CA GLU A 54 3.38 -16.19 -1.84
C GLU A 54 3.96 -15.06 -0.99
N GLY A 55 3.91 -15.22 0.33
CA GLY A 55 4.47 -14.27 1.28
C GLY A 55 3.60 -13.03 1.51
N LEU A 56 4.25 -11.97 1.98
CA LEU A 56 3.62 -10.69 2.25
C LEU A 56 3.87 -9.72 1.10
N TRP A 57 2.79 -9.29 0.44
CA TRP A 57 2.82 -8.26 -0.58
C TRP A 57 2.71 -6.88 0.05
N TRP A 58 3.83 -6.22 0.29
CA TRP A 58 3.79 -4.89 0.89
C TRP A 58 4.47 -3.82 0.06
N HIS A 59 4.03 -2.59 0.27
CA HIS A 59 4.64 -1.41 -0.34
C HIS A 59 4.40 -0.16 0.49
N VAL A 60 5.26 0.82 0.29
CA VAL A 60 5.18 2.14 0.94
C VAL A 60 4.75 3.18 -0.08
N THR A 61 3.65 3.87 0.22
CA THR A 61 3.10 4.98 -0.57
C THR A 61 3.35 6.31 0.11
N THR A 62 3.55 7.35 -0.70
CA THR A 62 3.71 8.74 -0.24
C THR A 62 2.74 9.61 -1.03
N PHE A 63 2.08 10.55 -0.38
CA PHE A 63 1.24 11.54 -1.05
C PHE A 63 2.07 12.71 -1.57
N LEU A 64 1.56 13.41 -2.59
CA LEU A 64 2.18 14.66 -3.05
C LEU A 64 2.11 15.74 -1.95
N ASP A 65 1.05 15.70 -1.13
CA ASP A 65 0.82 16.63 -0.02
C ASP A 65 1.84 16.49 1.13
N LEU A 66 2.63 15.40 1.15
CA LEU A 66 3.64 15.18 2.18
C LEU A 66 4.72 16.27 2.18
N SER A 67 5.19 16.65 0.99
CA SER A 67 6.20 17.69 0.77
C SER A 67 6.28 17.99 -0.71
N LYS A 68 6.51 19.25 -1.09
CA LYS A 68 6.75 19.64 -2.49
C LYS A 68 8.05 19.01 -3.03
N SER A 69 9.04 18.79 -2.17
CA SER A 69 10.34 18.22 -2.57
C SER A 69 10.26 16.72 -2.82
N GLY A 70 10.64 16.29 -4.03
CA GLY A 70 10.74 14.87 -4.37
C GLY A 70 11.78 14.12 -3.53
N VAL A 71 12.85 14.81 -3.12
CA VAL A 71 13.91 14.24 -2.27
C VAL A 71 13.34 13.87 -0.90
N VAL A 72 12.56 14.76 -0.28
CA VAL A 72 11.93 14.49 1.03
C VAL A 72 10.95 13.32 0.93
N ARG A 73 10.10 13.27 -0.11
CA ARG A 73 9.17 12.14 -0.32
C ARG A 73 9.93 10.81 -0.49
N SER A 74 11.02 10.82 -1.26
CA SER A 74 11.85 9.64 -1.47
C SER A 74 12.57 9.19 -0.19
N TRP A 75 13.12 10.14 0.57
CA TRP A 75 13.76 9.90 1.85
C TRP A 75 12.78 9.27 2.87
N CYS A 76 11.59 9.86 3.05
CA CYS A 76 10.56 9.30 3.95
C CYS A 76 10.17 7.87 3.56
N ARG A 77 9.99 7.61 2.26
CA ARG A 77 9.65 6.28 1.75
C ARG A 77 10.75 5.25 2.06
N ARG A 78 12.01 5.60 1.81
CA ARG A 78 13.17 4.75 2.13
C ARG A 78 13.26 4.49 3.63
N ARG A 79 13.08 5.53 4.44
CA ARG A 79 13.16 5.45 5.89
C ARG A 79 12.14 4.47 6.47
N LEU A 80 10.87 4.58 6.06
CA LEU A 80 9.82 3.67 6.51
C LEU A 80 10.03 2.24 5.97
N ARG A 81 10.50 2.11 4.71
CA ARG A 81 10.84 0.81 4.12
C ARG A 81 11.93 0.11 4.93
N ASN A 82 13.00 0.83 5.26
CA ASN A 82 14.12 0.29 6.04
C ASN A 82 13.66 -0.13 7.43
N ALA A 83 12.89 0.71 8.13
CA ALA A 83 12.34 0.36 9.45
C ALA A 83 11.52 -0.94 9.39
N PHE A 84 10.64 -1.09 8.39
CA PHE A 84 9.82 -2.29 8.23
C PHE A 84 10.65 -3.53 7.90
N THR A 85 11.59 -3.41 6.97
CA THR A 85 12.51 -4.49 6.61
C THR A 85 13.41 -4.92 7.77
N GLU A 86 13.91 -3.97 8.56
CA GLU A 86 14.74 -4.24 9.74
C GLU A 86 13.95 -4.98 10.82
N GLU A 87 12.71 -4.56 11.11
CA GLU A 87 11.86 -5.24 12.09
C GLU A 87 11.47 -6.65 11.64
N LEU A 88 11.18 -6.86 10.35
CA LEU A 88 10.95 -8.20 9.80
C LEU A 88 12.19 -9.09 9.95
N LYS A 89 13.38 -8.57 9.58
CA LYS A 89 14.65 -9.30 9.70
C LYS A 89 15.00 -9.62 11.15
N ALA A 90 14.75 -8.70 12.07
CA ALA A 90 14.95 -8.90 13.50
C ALA A 90 14.10 -10.06 14.06
N ARG A 91 12.97 -10.34 13.41
CA ARG A 91 12.04 -11.42 13.77
C ARG A 91 12.24 -12.69 12.93
N GLY A 92 13.30 -12.73 12.12
CA GLY A 92 13.66 -13.89 11.30
C GLY A 92 12.87 -14.05 9.99
N PHE A 93 12.15 -13.02 9.57
CA PHE A 93 11.44 -12.98 8.30
C PHE A 93 12.29 -12.29 7.21
N ASN A 94 12.10 -12.73 5.98
CA ASN A 94 12.61 -12.05 4.81
C ASN A 94 11.81 -10.77 4.54
N GLU A 95 12.30 -9.95 3.62
CA GLU A 95 11.59 -8.78 3.11
C GLU A 95 10.23 -9.14 2.51
N HIS A 96 10.05 -10.38 2.03
CA HIS A 96 8.78 -10.87 1.51
C HIS A 96 7.90 -11.56 2.57
N GLY A 97 8.19 -11.43 3.87
CA GLY A 97 7.40 -12.05 4.93
C GLY A 97 7.49 -13.58 4.99
N LYS A 98 8.43 -14.19 4.28
CA LYS A 98 8.76 -15.62 4.37
C LYS A 98 9.75 -15.83 5.52
N LEU A 99 9.55 -16.88 6.31
CA LEU A 99 10.47 -17.23 7.37
C LEU A 99 11.81 -17.72 6.79
N VAL A 100 12.93 -17.16 7.27
CA VAL A 100 14.28 -17.52 6.80
C VAL A 100 15.05 -18.32 7.84
N LYS A 101 14.88 -17.99 9.13
CA LYS A 101 15.66 -18.60 10.22
C LYS A 101 14.78 -19.49 11.07
N LYS A 102 15.11 -20.79 11.15
CA LYS A 102 14.45 -21.74 12.06
C LYS A 102 14.63 -21.38 13.53
N GLU A 103 15.75 -20.75 13.88
CA GLU A 103 16.03 -20.25 15.24
C GLU A 103 15.05 -19.17 15.68
N ALA A 104 14.58 -18.36 14.73
CA ALA A 104 13.60 -17.31 15.03
C ALA A 104 12.25 -17.91 15.45
N LEU A 105 11.93 -19.15 15.06
CA LEU A 105 10.75 -19.85 15.56
C LEU A 105 10.79 -20.10 17.06
N LYS A 106 11.97 -20.39 17.62
CA LYS A 106 12.09 -20.61 19.08
C LYS A 106 11.79 -19.31 19.83
N GLY A 107 12.41 -18.20 19.41
CA GLY A 107 12.11 -16.89 19.99
C GLY A 107 10.68 -16.39 19.72
N LEU A 108 10.05 -16.83 18.62
CA LEU A 108 8.64 -16.58 18.34
C LEU A 108 7.73 -17.42 19.26
N GLN A 109 8.11 -18.67 19.55
CA GLN A 109 7.39 -19.58 20.45
C GLN A 109 7.40 -19.05 21.88
N ASP A 110 8.55 -18.53 22.33
CA ASP A 110 8.66 -17.89 23.65
C ASP A 110 7.79 -16.61 23.76
N ARG A 111 7.54 -15.91 22.64
CA ARG A 111 6.80 -14.64 22.61
C ARG A 111 5.32 -14.75 22.31
N LEU A 112 4.92 -15.70 21.46
CA LEU A 112 3.56 -15.87 20.96
C LEU A 112 2.90 -17.16 21.48
N GLY A 113 3.62 -17.99 22.23
CA GLY A 113 3.11 -19.24 22.78
C GLY A 113 3.10 -20.39 21.77
N GLU A 114 2.02 -21.17 21.74
CA GLU A 114 1.90 -22.36 20.90
C GLU A 114 1.99 -22.01 19.40
N LEU A 115 3.08 -22.43 18.76
CA LEU A 115 3.22 -22.34 17.31
C LEU A 115 2.62 -23.57 16.64
N PRO A 116 2.01 -23.40 15.45
CA PRO A 116 1.61 -24.53 14.62
C PRO A 116 2.85 -25.37 14.26
N LYS A 117 2.74 -26.70 14.40
CA LYS A 117 3.82 -27.68 14.14
C LYS A 117 4.31 -27.69 12.68
N ASN A 118 3.60 -27.04 11.75
CA ASN A 118 3.92 -27.03 10.33
C ASN A 118 4.74 -25.80 9.94
N GLU A 119 6.01 -26.01 9.58
CA GLU A 119 6.96 -24.98 9.12
C GLU A 119 6.41 -24.16 7.92
N GLU A 120 5.61 -24.77 7.06
CA GLU A 120 5.04 -24.15 5.84
C GLU A 120 3.89 -23.16 6.13
N GLY A 121 3.28 -23.22 7.32
CA GLY A 121 2.17 -22.35 7.71
C GLY A 121 2.60 -20.98 8.23
N LEU A 122 3.88 -20.79 8.53
CA LEU A 122 4.41 -19.65 9.28
C LEU A 122 4.85 -18.47 8.41
N SER A 123 4.44 -18.44 7.13
CA SER A 123 4.67 -17.26 6.29
C SER A 123 3.58 -16.22 6.54
N LEU A 124 3.98 -14.96 6.73
CA LEU A 124 3.04 -13.84 6.66
C LEU A 124 2.40 -13.84 5.26
N LYS A 125 1.07 -13.75 5.21
CA LYS A 125 0.27 -13.77 3.98
C LYS A 125 -0.49 -12.47 3.80
N GLY A 126 -0.89 -12.22 2.56
CA GLY A 126 -1.73 -11.09 2.18
C GLY A 126 -0.93 -9.86 1.75
N SER A 127 -1.62 -8.73 1.76
CA SER A 127 -1.14 -7.45 1.26
C SER A 127 -1.16 -6.37 2.33
N VAL A 128 -0.08 -5.59 2.43
CA VAL A 128 0.04 -4.43 3.33
C VAL A 128 0.40 -3.18 2.54
N ARG A 129 -0.36 -2.10 2.75
CA ARG A 129 0.03 -0.77 2.29
C ARG A 129 0.37 0.10 3.49
N LEU A 130 1.57 0.66 3.45
CA LEU A 130 2.01 1.67 4.39
C LEU A 130 1.94 3.04 3.71
N GLN A 131 1.16 3.95 4.26
CA GLN A 131 1.03 5.32 3.75
C GLN A 131 1.76 6.27 4.69
N VAL A 132 2.79 6.93 4.19
CA VAL A 132 3.57 7.91 4.99
C VAL A 132 2.71 9.11 5.35
N LEU A 133 2.80 9.56 6.60
CA LEU A 133 2.20 10.80 7.10
C LEU A 133 3.27 11.90 7.31
N PRO A 134 2.87 13.18 7.32
CA PRO A 134 3.79 14.31 7.55
C PRO A 134 4.58 14.22 8.86
N ALA A 135 4.00 13.63 9.91
CA ALA A 135 4.65 13.44 11.20
C ALA A 135 5.94 12.59 11.12
N LEU A 136 6.11 11.75 10.08
CA LEU A 136 7.32 10.95 9.89
C LEU A 136 8.56 11.82 9.57
N ILE A 137 8.37 13.04 9.06
CA ILE A 137 9.48 13.93 8.70
C ILE A 137 10.25 14.34 9.96
N SER A 138 9.52 14.75 11.00
CA SER A 138 10.09 15.21 12.28
C SER A 138 10.34 14.08 13.28
N ALA A 139 9.74 12.91 13.08
CA ALA A 139 9.89 11.78 14.00
C ALA A 139 11.34 11.26 14.05
N LYS A 140 11.77 10.79 15.23
CA LYS A 140 13.05 10.09 15.37
C LYS A 140 12.93 8.68 14.79
N TYR A 141 14.06 8.14 14.31
CA TYR A 141 14.04 6.84 13.64
C TYR A 141 13.70 5.71 14.61
N ALA A 142 14.15 5.83 15.86
CA ALA A 142 13.79 4.91 16.93
C ALA A 142 12.26 4.79 17.11
N ASP A 143 11.55 5.93 17.13
CA ASP A 143 10.09 5.96 17.28
C ASP A 143 9.40 5.28 16.10
N VAL A 144 9.87 5.57 14.87
CA VAL A 144 9.35 4.92 13.65
C VAL A 144 9.57 3.41 13.70
N ARG A 145 10.74 2.94 14.15
CA ARG A 145 11.01 1.52 14.32
C ARG A 145 10.12 0.88 15.37
N GLN A 146 9.88 1.53 16.50
CA GLN A 146 8.98 1.03 17.53
C GLN A 146 7.54 0.91 17.03
N GLU A 147 7.01 1.93 16.33
CA GLU A 147 5.67 1.87 15.72
C GLU A 147 5.57 0.76 14.68
N THR A 148 6.63 0.58 13.90
CA THR A 148 6.69 -0.45 12.87
C THR A 148 6.83 -1.86 13.47
N GLY A 149 7.56 -1.99 14.56
CA GLY A 149 7.69 -3.23 15.31
C GLY A 149 6.33 -3.70 15.83
N LYS A 150 5.59 -2.81 16.51
CA LYS A 150 4.23 -3.11 16.99
C LYS A 150 3.31 -3.57 15.86
N LEU A 151 3.39 -2.93 14.69
CA LEU A 151 2.64 -3.37 13.51
C LEU A 151 2.99 -4.81 13.12
N VAL A 152 4.28 -5.13 13.03
CA VAL A 152 4.71 -6.49 12.67
C VAL A 152 4.29 -7.50 13.76
N ASP A 153 4.23 -7.10 15.04
CA ASP A 153 3.81 -8.00 16.14
C ASP A 153 2.34 -8.35 15.98
N ILE A 154 1.50 -7.36 15.66
CA ILE A 154 0.09 -7.56 15.35
C ILE A 154 -0.11 -8.49 14.14
N LEU A 155 0.71 -8.34 13.10
CA LEU A 155 0.63 -9.24 11.94
C LEU A 155 1.01 -10.68 12.28
N LEU A 156 1.99 -10.87 13.16
CA LEU A 156 2.43 -12.17 13.63
C LEU A 156 1.41 -12.84 14.54
N GLU A 157 0.84 -12.10 15.50
CA GLU A 157 -0.27 -12.55 16.34
C GLU A 157 -1.49 -12.94 15.49
N GLY A 158 -1.79 -12.13 14.49
CA GLY A 158 -2.80 -12.44 13.47
C GLY A 158 -2.59 -13.79 12.79
N MET A 159 -1.35 -14.06 12.39
CA MET A 159 -0.97 -15.29 11.71
C MET A 159 -1.04 -16.51 12.63
N THR A 160 -0.56 -16.41 13.87
CA THR A 160 -0.60 -17.55 14.82
C THR A 160 -2.05 -17.95 15.12
N VAL A 161 -2.92 -16.97 15.36
CA VAL A 161 -4.35 -17.21 15.59
C VAL A 161 -5.01 -17.87 14.37
N GLU A 162 -4.63 -17.51 13.14
CA GLU A 162 -5.15 -18.16 11.93
C GLU A 162 -4.63 -19.57 11.73
N ALA A 163 -3.37 -19.82 12.07
CA ALA A 163 -2.79 -21.15 11.96
C ALA A 163 -3.37 -22.13 13.00
N LEU A 164 -3.72 -21.64 14.19
CA LEU A 164 -4.38 -22.42 15.24
C LEU A 164 -5.87 -22.68 14.90
N ASN A 165 -6.58 -21.70 14.34
CA ASN A 165 -7.99 -21.82 13.96
C ASN A 165 -8.23 -22.51 12.60
N GLY A 166 -7.32 -23.41 12.19
CA GLY A 166 -7.26 -23.96 10.84
C GLY A 166 -8.63 -24.28 10.21
N SER A 167 -8.77 -23.90 8.93
CA SER A 167 -9.76 -24.42 7.95
C SER A 167 -11.21 -23.90 7.94
N SER A 168 -11.45 -22.57 7.93
CA SER A 168 -12.74 -22.08 7.42
C SER A 168 -12.67 -20.74 6.67
N THR A 169 -12.09 -20.76 5.47
CA THR A 169 -12.60 -19.88 4.42
C THR A 169 -12.77 -20.70 3.14
N PRO A 170 -14.02 -20.88 2.65
CA PRO A 170 -14.21 -21.30 1.28
C PRO A 170 -13.58 -20.20 0.42
N VAL A 171 -12.76 -20.59 -0.54
CA VAL A 171 -12.36 -19.72 -1.65
C VAL A 171 -13.67 -19.25 -2.28
N ALA A 172 -14.11 -18.05 -1.91
CA ALA A 172 -15.22 -17.39 -2.56
C ALA A 172 -14.76 -17.22 -4.00
N ARG A 173 -15.22 -18.12 -4.88
CA ARG A 173 -15.14 -17.94 -6.32
C ARG A 173 -15.57 -16.50 -6.56
N VAL A 174 -14.65 -15.70 -7.08
CA VAL A 174 -14.97 -14.43 -7.70
C VAL A 174 -16.19 -14.70 -8.56
N ARG A 175 -17.36 -14.25 -8.10
CA ARG A 175 -18.55 -14.21 -8.93
C ARG A 175 -18.12 -13.32 -10.08
N LYS A 176 -17.85 -13.95 -11.22
CA LYS A 176 -17.72 -13.24 -12.50
C LYS A 176 -18.89 -12.28 -12.49
N PHE A 177 -18.60 -10.98 -12.46
CA PHE A 177 -19.60 -9.96 -12.66
C PHE A 177 -20.12 -10.20 -14.08
N THR A 178 -21.15 -11.03 -14.19
CA THR A 178 -21.90 -11.19 -15.43
C THR A 178 -22.41 -9.80 -15.72
N ARG A 179 -21.82 -9.21 -16.75
CA ARG A 179 -22.16 -7.94 -17.36
C ARG A 179 -23.67 -7.96 -17.64
N SER A 180 -24.48 -7.55 -16.67
CA SER A 180 -25.91 -7.41 -16.85
C SER A 180 -26.11 -6.21 -17.76
N GLN A 181 -26.42 -6.54 -19.01
CA GLN A 181 -27.15 -5.74 -19.99
C GLN A 181 -27.10 -4.23 -19.75
N TRP A 182 -26.14 -3.60 -20.43
CA TRP A 182 -26.24 -2.20 -20.77
C TRP A 182 -27.46 -2.05 -21.69
N ASN A 183 -28.59 -1.65 -21.11
CA ASN A 183 -29.76 -1.19 -21.85
C ASN A 183 -29.39 0.15 -22.51
N SER A 184 -28.93 0.07 -23.75
CA SER A 184 -28.85 1.22 -24.63
C SER A 184 -30.26 1.57 -25.11
N SER A 185 -30.92 2.51 -24.43
CA SER A 185 -32.01 3.28 -25.05
C SER A 185 -31.43 4.59 -25.59
N PRO A 186 -31.75 4.98 -26.84
CA PRO A 186 -31.17 6.15 -27.48
C PRO A 186 -31.86 7.41 -26.96
N ALA A 187 -31.19 8.13 -26.05
CA ALA A 187 -31.63 9.47 -25.67
C ALA A 187 -31.30 10.46 -26.80
N LYS A 188 -32.37 11.02 -27.36
CA LYS A 188 -32.41 12.02 -28.42
C LYS A 188 -31.48 13.22 -28.12
N GLY A 189 -30.83 13.69 -29.18
CA GLY A 189 -29.85 14.76 -29.15
C GLY A 189 -30.40 16.07 -28.58
N THR A 190 -29.56 16.72 -27.79
CA THR A 190 -29.65 18.16 -27.53
C THR A 190 -28.41 18.83 -28.17
N PRO A 191 -28.57 19.93 -28.92
CA PRO A 191 -27.47 20.59 -29.58
C PRO A 191 -26.54 21.27 -28.56
N ARG A 192 -25.25 20.98 -28.71
CA ARG A 192 -24.15 21.55 -27.91
C ARG A 192 -23.93 23.01 -28.31
N PRO A 193 -24.06 24.00 -27.40
CA PRO A 193 -23.70 25.38 -27.73
C PRO A 193 -22.19 25.52 -27.87
N SER A 194 -21.78 26.02 -29.04
CA SER A 194 -20.44 26.49 -29.39
C SER A 194 -19.97 27.54 -28.39
N ARG A 195 -19.03 27.19 -27.50
CA ARG A 195 -18.38 28.13 -26.59
C ARG A 195 -17.07 28.61 -27.19
N ASN A 196 -17.20 29.47 -28.19
CA ASN A 196 -16.10 30.21 -28.77
C ASN A 196 -16.11 31.62 -28.16
N GLN A 197 -15.44 31.82 -27.01
CA GLN A 197 -15.19 33.18 -26.50
C GLN A 197 -13.82 33.30 -25.82
N SER A 198 -13.00 34.15 -26.44
CA SER A 198 -12.15 35.15 -25.78
C SER A 198 -10.94 34.64 -24.99
N ARG A 199 -9.84 34.37 -25.71
CA ARG A 199 -8.48 34.67 -25.23
C ARG A 199 -8.32 36.19 -25.11
N LYS A 200 -8.58 36.77 -23.95
CA LYS A 200 -8.04 38.09 -23.58
C LYS A 200 -6.66 37.90 -22.95
N LYS A 201 -5.62 38.21 -23.73
CA LYS A 201 -4.24 38.38 -23.25
C LYS A 201 -4.18 39.61 -22.34
N PRO A 202 -3.66 39.53 -21.10
CA PRO A 202 -3.18 40.73 -20.42
C PRO A 202 -1.90 41.23 -21.11
N LYS A 203 -1.92 42.51 -21.46
CA LYS A 203 -0.80 43.25 -22.05
C LYS A 203 0.36 43.35 -21.06
N ALA A 204 1.57 43.31 -21.62
CA ALA A 204 2.83 43.58 -20.95
C ALA A 204 2.81 44.91 -20.20
N ALA A 205 3.29 44.90 -18.95
CA ALA A 205 3.74 46.10 -18.26
C ALA A 205 5.22 46.30 -18.62
N THR A 206 5.47 47.31 -19.44
CA THR A 206 6.80 47.77 -19.82
C THR A 206 7.40 48.63 -18.71
N HIS A 207 8.69 48.42 -18.49
CA HIS A 207 9.68 49.24 -17.79
C HIS A 207 9.51 50.77 -17.90
N ALA A 208 9.72 51.48 -16.78
CA ALA A 208 10.45 52.77 -16.66
C ALA A 208 10.84 52.97 -15.17
N LEU A 209 12.09 52.82 -14.71
CA LEU A 209 13.28 53.70 -14.76
C LEU A 209 13.16 55.06 -14.02
N ARG A 210 14.19 55.32 -13.18
CA ARG A 210 14.65 56.60 -12.54
C ARG A 210 13.94 57.02 -11.24
N ARG A 211 14.58 57.51 -10.17
CA ARG A 211 15.91 58.13 -9.85
C ARG A 211 16.18 57.87 -8.34
N ALA A 212 17.36 57.46 -7.88
CA ALA A 212 18.58 58.25 -7.61
C ALA A 212 18.40 59.40 -6.59
N ALA A 213 19.01 59.19 -5.42
CA ALA A 213 19.77 60.13 -4.58
C ALA A 213 19.25 61.57 -4.38
N SER A 214 18.89 61.90 -3.14
CA SER A 214 19.55 62.92 -2.30
C SER A 214 19.15 62.68 -0.84
#